data_AF-A0A7C4U9G1-F1
#
_entry.id   AF-A0A7C4U9G1-F1
#
_cell.length_a   1.000
_cell.length_b   1.000
_cell.length_c   1.000
_cell.angle_alpha   90.00
_cell.angle_beta   90.00
_cell.angle_gamma   90.00
#
_symmetry.space_group_name_H-M   'P 1'
#
loop_
_entity.id
_entity.type
_entity.pdbx_description
1 polymer ?
#
loop_
_entity_poly.entity_id
_entity_poly.type
_entity_poly.pdbx_seq_one_letter_code
_entity_poly.pdbx_strand_id
1 'polypeptide(L)'
;HNGGDPAVYVGSADWMDRNLSRRVEVVWPVEQVDLKQRLIQEILATSLADNVKARELLPDGTWRRVKPPEGERLRSQERFLELALANSQPRPVISASPPTPSINGDGQPVRRVRRRSRQGGPSAG
;
A
#
# COMPACT_ATOMS: atom_id res chain seq x y z
N HIS A 1 1.84 26.28 13.10
CA HIS A 1 2.26 24.87 13.25
C HIS A 1 1.72 24.32 14.57
N ASN A 2 1.58 22.99 14.71
CA ASN A 2 1.10 22.33 15.94
C ASN A 2 2.14 22.33 17.07
N GLY A 3 2.57 23.51 17.54
CA GLY A 3 3.55 23.63 18.63
C GLY A 3 4.93 22.99 18.41
N GLY A 4 5.25 22.52 17.21
CA GLY A 4 6.54 21.87 16.86
C GLY A 4 6.40 20.37 16.74
N ASP A 5 5.24 19.82 17.08
CA ASP A 5 4.92 18.40 16.98
C ASP A 5 3.92 18.18 15.83
N PRO A 6 4.39 17.89 14.60
CA PRO A 6 3.49 17.64 13.50
C PRO A 6 2.63 16.40 13.76
N ALA A 7 1.31 16.58 13.71
CA ALA A 7 0.36 15.47 13.66
C ALA A 7 0.29 14.94 12.23
N VAL A 8 0.65 13.67 12.04
CA VAL A 8 0.66 13.01 10.74
C VAL A 8 -0.42 11.92 10.76
N TYR A 9 -1.26 11.93 9.75
CA TYR A 9 -2.33 10.94 9.56
C TYR A 9 -2.16 10.26 8.21
N VAL A 10 -2.49 8.98 8.16
CA VAL A 10 -2.60 8.22 6.92
C VAL A 10 -4.01 7.65 6.85
N GLY A 11 -4.60 7.68 5.68
CA GLY A 11 -5.95 7.16 5.51
C GLY A 11 -6.35 7.02 4.05
N SER A 12 -7.54 6.48 3.85
CA SER A 12 -8.09 6.17 2.52
C SER A 12 -8.93 7.31 1.93
N ALA A 13 -9.38 8.26 2.75
CA ALA A 13 -10.23 9.36 2.32
C ALA A 13 -9.43 10.45 1.58
N ASP A 14 -10.04 10.99 0.53
CA ASP A 14 -9.71 12.30 -0.02
C ASP A 14 -10.74 13.35 0.45
N TRP A 15 -10.54 14.62 0.08
CA TRP A 15 -11.42 15.74 0.49
C TRP A 15 -12.66 15.92 -0.38
N MET A 16 -13.13 14.89 -1.07
CA MET A 16 -14.39 14.99 -1.81
C MET A 16 -15.57 14.63 -0.90
N ASP A 17 -16.68 15.37 -1.00
CA ASP A 17 -17.88 15.18 -0.17
C ASP A 17 -18.33 13.72 -0.07
N ARG A 18 -18.23 12.98 -1.18
CA ARG A 18 -18.60 11.57 -1.22
C ARG A 18 -17.77 10.71 -0.26
N ASN A 19 -16.50 11.04 -0.07
CA ASN A 19 -15.58 10.32 0.80
C ASN A 19 -15.81 10.71 2.27
N LEU A 20 -16.22 11.96 2.54
CA LEU A 20 -16.45 12.46 3.90
C LEU A 20 -17.84 12.14 4.46
N SER A 21 -18.86 11.95 3.61
CA SER A 21 -20.26 11.82 4.04
C SER A 21 -20.96 10.54 3.60
N ARG A 22 -20.45 9.83 2.58
CA ARG A 22 -21.17 8.70 1.96
C ARG A 22 -20.38 7.40 1.90
N ARG A 23 -19.06 7.44 2.09
CA ARG A 23 -18.18 6.26 2.07
C ARG A 23 -17.70 5.94 3.47
N VAL A 24 -17.45 4.65 3.70
CA VAL A 24 -16.72 4.19 4.88
C VAL A 24 -15.24 4.36 4.57
N GLU A 25 -14.57 5.22 5.32
CA GLU A 25 -13.16 5.53 5.18
C GLU A 25 -12.45 5.30 6.52
N VAL A 26 -11.14 5.03 6.46
CA VAL A 26 -10.32 4.87 7.67
C VAL A 26 -9.17 5.87 7.61
N VAL A 27 -8.96 6.58 8.72
CA VAL A 27 -7.82 7.48 8.94
C VAL A 27 -7.28 7.18 10.32
N TRP A 28 -5.95 7.05 10.45
CA TRP A 28 -5.30 6.80 11.73
C TRP A 28 -4.08 7.72 11.92
N PRO A 29 -3.76 8.07 13.17
CA PRO A 29 -2.56 8.83 13.48
C PRO A 29 -1.32 7.94 13.33
N VAL A 30 -0.22 8.55 12.89
CA VAL A 30 1.12 7.95 12.95
C VAL A 30 1.76 8.46 14.24
N GLU A 31 1.89 7.59 15.23
CA GLU A 31 2.38 7.98 16.57
C GLU A 31 3.91 7.93 16.67
N GLN A 32 4.54 6.95 16.01
CA GLN A 32 5.99 6.75 16.08
C GLN A 32 6.75 7.89 15.40
N VAL A 33 7.69 8.50 16.14
CA VAL A 33 8.39 9.71 15.71
C VAL A 33 9.24 9.48 14.47
N ASP A 34 9.94 8.36 14.38
CA ASP A 34 10.74 7.97 13.22
C ASP A 34 9.88 7.82 11.96
N LEU A 35 8.70 7.22 12.07
CA LEU A 35 7.75 7.10 10.96
C LEU A 35 7.18 8.45 10.53
N LYS A 36 6.83 9.34 11.49
CA LYS A 36 6.42 10.73 11.18
C LYS A 36 7.51 11.45 10.40
N GLN A 37 8.77 11.38 10.87
CA GLN A 37 9.88 12.05 10.22
C GLN A 37 10.15 11.48 8.83
N ARG A 38 10.09 10.16 8.65
CA ARG A 38 10.22 9.54 7.33
C ARG A 38 9.11 10.02 6.37
N LEU A 39 7.86 10.07 6.81
CA LEU A 39 6.76 10.54 5.98
C LEU A 39 6.95 12.01 5.55
N ILE A 40 7.40 12.88 6.47
CA ILE A 40 7.58 14.31 6.19
C ILE A 40 8.85 14.56 5.37
N GLN A 41 10.00 14.13 5.87
CA GLN A 41 11.32 14.50 5.37
C GLN A 41 11.77 13.66 4.16
N GLU A 42 11.27 12.43 4.02
CA GLU A 42 11.63 11.57 2.90
C GLU A 42 10.48 11.53 1.88
N ILE A 43 9.31 11.00 2.27
CA ILE A 43 8.24 10.70 1.30
C ILE A 43 7.59 11.96 0.74
N LEU A 44 7.12 12.85 1.61
CA LEU A 44 6.44 14.08 1.20
C LEU A 44 7.43 15.06 0.55
N ALA A 45 8.61 15.25 1.15
CA ALA A 45 9.65 16.10 0.56
C ALA A 45 10.07 15.63 -0.84
N THR A 46 10.29 14.33 -1.05
CA THR A 46 10.63 13.78 -2.37
C THR A 46 9.51 13.97 -3.39
N SER A 47 8.25 13.79 -2.96
CA SER A 47 7.08 14.01 -3.83
C SER A 47 6.95 15.47 -4.25
N LEU A 48 7.16 16.41 -3.33
CA LEU A 48 7.07 17.85 -3.57
C LEU A 48 8.26 18.38 -4.38
N ALA A 49 9.43 17.76 -4.27
CA ALA A 49 10.62 18.11 -5.04
C ALA A 49 10.66 17.48 -6.45
N ASP A 50 9.68 16.65 -6.83
CA ASP A 50 9.62 16.10 -8.18
C ASP A 50 9.58 17.22 -9.21
N ASN A 51 10.52 17.19 -10.16
CA ASN A 51 10.63 18.19 -11.22
C ASN A 51 10.65 17.56 -12.61
N VAL A 52 10.31 16.26 -12.71
CA VAL A 52 10.25 15.53 -13.97
C VAL A 52 8.81 15.28 -14.40
N LYS A 53 7.94 14.91 -13.46
CA LYS A 53 6.53 14.56 -13.67
C LYS A 53 5.57 15.51 -12.98
N ALA A 54 6.02 16.30 -12.00
CA ALA A 54 5.16 17.28 -11.34
C ALA A 54 4.55 18.31 -12.30
N ARG A 55 3.32 18.71 -11.97
CA ARG A 55 2.60 19.80 -12.61
C ARG A 55 2.07 20.73 -11.53
N GLU A 56 2.24 22.02 -11.75
CA GLU A 56 1.73 23.09 -10.90
C GLU A 56 0.35 23.51 -11.43
N LEU A 57 -0.63 23.60 -10.51
CA LEU A 57 -1.95 24.15 -10.80
C LEU A 57 -1.85 25.67 -10.69
N LEU A 58 -2.15 26.38 -11.78
CA LEU A 58 -2.18 27.82 -11.80
C LEU A 58 -3.54 28.36 -11.33
N PRO A 59 -3.63 29.64 -10.92
CA PRO A 59 -4.90 30.24 -10.46
C PRO A 59 -6.03 30.22 -11.48
N ASP A 60 -5.71 30.11 -12.77
CA ASP A 60 -6.68 30.02 -13.88
C ASP A 60 -7.19 28.59 -14.13
N GLY A 61 -6.75 27.62 -13.32
CA GLY A 61 -7.13 26.21 -13.43
C GLY A 61 -6.31 25.42 -14.45
N THR A 62 -5.34 26.05 -15.13
CA THR A 62 -4.45 25.35 -16.06
C THR A 62 -3.28 24.68 -15.35
N TRP A 63 -2.69 23.67 -15.99
CA TRP A 63 -1.58 22.91 -15.44
C TRP A 63 -0.28 23.19 -16.20
N ARG A 64 0.75 23.64 -15.48
CA ARG A 64 2.10 23.85 -16.01
C ARG A 64 3.02 22.73 -15.56
N ARG A 65 3.75 22.10 -16.48
CA ARG A 65 4.79 21.12 -16.11
C ARG A 65 5.97 21.83 -15.46
N VAL A 66 6.43 21.32 -14.33
CA VAL A 66 7.67 21.77 -13.68
C VAL A 66 8.85 21.39 -14.58
N LYS A 67 9.76 22.33 -14.83
CA LYS A 67 10.99 22.09 -15.61
C LYS A 67 12.16 21.97 -14.65
N PRO A 68 12.97 20.90 -14.74
CA PRO A 68 14.14 20.77 -13.90
C PRO A 68 15.21 21.79 -14.33
N PRO A 69 15.98 22.35 -13.40
CA PRO A 69 17.26 23.00 -13.70
C PRO A 69 18.21 22.00 -14.38
N GLU A 70 19.23 22.52 -15.07
CA GLU A 70 20.25 21.66 -15.67
C GLU A 70 20.97 20.85 -14.59
N GLY A 71 21.09 19.53 -14.79
CA GLY A 71 21.76 18.62 -13.86
C GLY A 71 20.92 18.18 -12.64
N GLU A 72 19.84 18.86 -12.30
CA GLU A 72 19.08 18.60 -11.05
C GLU A 72 17.75 17.87 -11.32
N ARG A 73 17.80 16.67 -11.90
CA ARG A 73 16.57 15.91 -12.21
C ARG A 73 16.19 15.00 -11.05
N LEU A 74 14.97 15.18 -10.53
CA LEU A 74 14.36 14.30 -9.53
C LEU A 74 13.00 13.80 -9.99
N ARG A 75 12.86 12.48 -10.15
CA ARG A 75 11.57 11.80 -10.34
C ARG A 75 11.25 10.96 -9.10
N SER A 76 10.23 11.39 -8.37
CA SER A 76 9.80 10.80 -7.09
C SER A 76 9.65 9.27 -7.13
N GLN A 77 8.96 8.75 -8.14
CA GLN A 77 8.72 7.31 -8.28
C GLN A 77 10.00 6.48 -8.46
N GLU A 78 10.98 6.99 -9.21
CA GLU A 78 12.28 6.32 -9.38
C GLU A 78 13.04 6.34 -8.06
N ARG A 79 13.04 7.50 -7.38
CA ARG A 79 13.66 7.63 -6.05
C ARG A 79 13.04 6.67 -5.02
N PHE A 80 11.72 6.50 -5.01
CA PHE A 80 11.06 5.56 -4.11
C PHE A 80 11.42 4.10 -4.42
N LEU A 81 11.60 3.76 -5.70
CA LEU A 81 12.05 2.43 -6.09
C LEU A 81 13.48 2.15 -5.58
N GLU A 82 14.40 3.10 -5.74
CA GLU A 82 15.77 2.99 -5.20
C GLU A 82 15.77 2.78 -3.69
N LEU A 83 15.00 3.60 -2.95
CA LEU A 83 14.86 3.49 -1.50
C LEU A 83 14.26 2.15 -1.09
N ALA A 84 13.27 1.65 -1.83
CA ALA A 84 12.67 0.35 -1.55
C ALA A 84 13.65 -0.81 -1.78
N LEU A 85 14.45 -0.74 -2.84
CA LEU A 85 15.49 -1.74 -3.13
C LEU A 85 16.60 -1.72 -2.07
N ALA A 86 17.08 -0.53 -1.68
CA ALA A 86 18.10 -0.38 -0.64
C ALA A 86 17.63 -0.90 0.73
N ASN A 87 16.33 -0.77 1.03
CA ASN A 87 15.72 -1.26 2.27
C ASN A 87 15.14 -2.67 2.16
N SER A 88 15.23 -3.32 1.00
CA SER A 88 14.66 -4.65 0.82
C SER A 88 15.49 -5.68 1.58
N GLN A 89 14.85 -6.35 2.54
CA GLN A 89 15.37 -7.60 3.06
C GLN A 89 15.14 -8.69 2.00
N PRO A 90 16.05 -9.66 1.85
CA PRO A 90 15.77 -10.82 1.00
C PRO A 90 14.49 -11.47 1.51
N ARG A 91 13.43 -11.42 0.70
CA ARG A 91 12.18 -12.12 1.00
C ARG A 91 12.56 -13.60 1.03
N PRO A 92 12.35 -14.34 2.14
CA PRO A 92 12.55 -15.77 2.10
C PRO A 92 11.68 -16.29 0.97
N VAL A 93 12.31 -16.96 0.00
CA VAL A 93 11.59 -17.63 -1.07
C VAL A 93 10.79 -18.70 -0.38
N ILE A 94 9.52 -18.43 -0.10
CA ILE A 94 8.58 -19.49 0.24
C ILE A 94 8.50 -20.29 -1.05
N SER A 95 9.22 -21.41 -1.07
CA SER A 95 9.10 -22.47 -2.06
C SER A 95 7.68 -23.00 -1.99
N ALA A 96 6.74 -22.24 -2.53
CA ALA A 96 5.44 -22.74 -2.90
C ALA A 96 5.66 -23.50 -4.20
N SER A 97 6.30 -24.67 -4.12
CA SER A 97 6.00 -25.70 -5.10
C SER A 97 4.48 -25.88 -5.07
N PRO A 98 3.76 -25.77 -6.20
CA PRO A 98 2.35 -26.10 -6.22
C PRO A 98 2.21 -27.51 -5.64
N PRO A 99 1.21 -27.78 -4.77
CA PRO A 99 1.04 -29.09 -4.20
C PRO A 99 0.95 -30.09 -5.36
N THR A 100 1.91 -31.02 -5.42
CA THR A 100 1.89 -32.08 -6.42
C THR A 100 0.55 -32.80 -6.27
N PRO A 101 -0.29 -32.88 -7.33
CA PRO A 101 -1.52 -33.64 -7.23
C PRO A 101 -1.14 -35.06 -6.85
N SER A 102 -1.63 -35.55 -5.72
CA SER A 102 -1.45 -36.95 -5.35
C SER A 102 -2.15 -37.78 -6.43
N ILE A 103 -1.39 -38.63 -7.10
CA ILE A 103 -1.86 -39.51 -8.16
C ILE A 103 -1.94 -40.92 -7.57
N ASN A 104 -3.05 -41.64 -7.80
CA ASN A 104 -3.13 -43.05 -7.44
C ASN A 104 -2.23 -43.91 -8.35
N GLY A 105 -2.00 -45.18 -7.99
CA GLY A 105 -1.22 -46.14 -8.79
C GLY A 105 -1.68 -46.28 -10.26
N ASP A 106 -2.91 -45.88 -10.57
CA ASP A 106 -3.51 -45.89 -11.90
C ASP A 106 -3.40 -44.55 -12.67
N GLY A 107 -2.61 -43.59 -12.18
CA GLY A 107 -2.36 -42.33 -12.88
C GLY A 107 -3.46 -41.27 -12.76
N GLN A 108 -4.47 -41.46 -11.90
CA GLN A 108 -5.57 -40.51 -11.70
C GLN A 108 -5.44 -39.64 -10.43
N PRO A 109 -5.90 -38.36 -10.45
CA PRO A 109 -5.81 -37.46 -9.31
C PRO A 109 -6.74 -37.86 -8.16
N VAL A 110 -6.20 -37.88 -6.94
CA VAL A 110 -6.93 -38.26 -5.73
C VAL A 110 -7.96 -37.18 -5.35
N ARG A 111 -9.25 -37.49 -5.44
CA ARG A 111 -10.33 -36.61 -4.95
C ARG A 111 -10.35 -36.60 -3.43
N ARG A 112 -10.07 -35.44 -2.83
CA ARG A 112 -10.16 -35.22 -1.38
C ARG A 112 -11.64 -35.20 -0.95
N VAL A 113 -12.10 -36.26 -0.29
CA VAL A 113 -13.47 -36.33 0.25
C VAL A 113 -13.58 -35.39 1.46
N ARG A 114 -14.39 -34.32 1.33
CA ARG A 114 -14.76 -33.49 2.49
C ARG A 114 -15.72 -34.30 3.37
N ARG A 115 -15.27 -34.73 4.55
CA ARG A 115 -16.16 -35.28 5.58
C ARG A 115 -17.17 -34.20 5.99
N ARG A 116 -18.45 -34.39 5.64
CA ARG A 116 -19.55 -33.62 6.25
C ARG A 116 -19.74 -34.14 7.68
N SER A 117 -19.54 -33.29 8.67
CA SER A 117 -19.99 -33.54 10.03
C SER A 117 -21.52 -33.59 10.04
N ARG A 118 -22.09 -34.78 10.22
CA ARG A 118 -23.50 -34.95 10.57
C ARG A 118 -23.63 -34.70 12.07
N GLN A 119 -24.17 -33.55 12.48
CA GLN A 119 -24.80 -33.43 13.79
C GLN A 119 -26.14 -34.15 13.72
N GLY A 120 -26.25 -35.26 14.45
CA GLY A 120 -27.51 -35.97 14.65
C GLY A 120 -28.28 -35.37 15.82
N GLY A 121 -29.56 -35.07 15.61
CA GLY A 121 -30.58 -35.31 16.65
C GLY A 121 -30.91 -36.81 16.69
N PRO A 122 -31.61 -37.33 17.73
CA PRO A 122 -33.00 -36.92 17.99
C PRO A 122 -33.51 -36.92 19.46
N SER A 123 -34.62 -36.17 19.64
CA SER A 123 -35.89 -36.45 20.37
C SER A 123 -35.99 -36.80 21.88
N ALA A 124 -36.89 -36.05 22.52
CA ALA A 124 -37.89 -36.36 23.56
C ALA A 124 -37.46 -36.76 24.99
N GLY A 125 -37.98 -35.97 25.94
CA GLY A 125 -37.99 -36.16 27.39
C GLY A 125 -38.55 -34.92 28.06
#